data_AF-A0A1X0IJC2-F1
#
_entry.id   AF-A0A1X0IJC2-F1
#
_cell.length_a   1.000
_cell.length_b   1.000
_cell.length_c   1.000
_cell.angle_alpha   90.00
_cell.angle_beta   90.00
_cell.angle_gamma   90.00
#
_symmetry.space_group_name_H-M   'P 1'
#
loop_
_entity.id
_entity.type
_entity.pdbx_description
1 polymer ?
#
loop_
_entity_poly.entity_id
_entity_poly.type
_entity_poly.pdbx_seq_one_letter_code
_entity_poly.pdbx_strand_id
1 'polypeptide(L)' 'MTSESGVTGLWCKYCGSDAPLRIEERLEAKPLGTFSLAGAQMKFSGRMWPYAVCDRCGRECRGKLA' A
#
# COMPACT_ATOMS: atom_id res chain seq x y z
N MET A 1 17.07 -2.10 27.34
CA MET A 1 18.10 -2.16 26.27
C MET A 1 18.03 -3.57 25.73
N THR A 2 17.54 -3.91 24.53
CA THR A 2 17.28 -3.20 23.27
C THR A 2 16.04 -3.86 22.64
N SER A 3 15.00 -3.09 22.34
CA SER A 3 13.86 -3.54 21.53
C SER A 3 14.28 -3.49 20.06
N GLU A 4 14.80 -4.60 19.54
CA GLU A 4 14.99 -4.76 18.11
C GLU A 4 13.63 -5.06 17.48
N SER A 5 13.02 -4.01 16.91
CA SER A 5 11.89 -4.10 16.00
C SER A 5 12.34 -4.85 14.75
N GLY A 6 12.35 -6.18 14.83
CA GLY A 6 12.75 -7.05 13.73
C GLY A 6 11.89 -6.79 12.51
N VAL A 7 12.47 -6.16 11.50
CA VAL A 7 11.97 -6.28 10.12
C VAL A 7 12.30 -7.71 9.69
N THR A 8 11.48 -8.66 10.15
CA THR A 8 11.45 -10.01 9.60
C THR A 8 11.22 -9.86 8.10
N GLY A 9 12.00 -10.58 7.30
CA GLY A 9 12.16 -10.35 5.86
C GLY A 9 10.84 -10.10 5.11
N LEU A 10 10.94 -9.43 3.96
CA LEU A 10 9.85 -9.02 3.04
C LEU A 10 9.02 -10.21 2.52
N TRP A 11 8.31 -10.88 3.42
CA TRP A 11 7.55 -12.09 3.17
C TRP A 11 6.08 -11.81 3.31
N CYS A 12 5.28 -12.48 2.49
CA CYS A 12 3.84 -12.36 2.54
C CYS A 12 3.29 -12.82 3.90
N LYS A 13 2.65 -11.91 4.63
CA LYS A 13 2.01 -12.21 5.93
C LYS A 13 0.93 -13.30 5.87
N TYR A 14 0.41 -13.60 4.68
CA TYR A 14 -0.61 -14.64 4.46
C TYR A 14 -0.03 -16.00 4.06
N CYS A 15 1.14 -16.01 3.42
CA CYS A 15 1.74 -17.23 2.89
C CYS A 15 2.93 -17.73 3.71
N GLY A 16 3.46 -16.89 4.60
CA GLY A 16 4.61 -17.22 5.44
C GLY A 16 5.94 -16.87 4.77
N SER A 17 7.02 -17.38 5.37
CA SER A 17 8.42 -16.98 5.17
C SER A 17 9.06 -17.37 3.83
N ASP A 18 8.31 -17.97 2.89
CA ASP A 18 8.80 -18.46 1.60
C ASP A 18 8.05 -17.82 0.41
N ALA A 19 7.33 -16.74 0.67
CA ALA A 19 6.53 -16.06 -0.34
C ALA A 19 7.03 -14.62 -0.52
N PRO A 20 7.88 -14.36 -1.54
CA PRO A 20 8.48 -13.04 -1.74
C PRO A 20 7.42 -11.99 -2.09
N LEU A 21 7.72 -10.74 -1.73
CA LEU A 21 6.93 -9.57 -2.05
C LEU A 21 7.59 -8.76 -3.16
N ARG A 22 6.78 -8.36 -4.13
CA ARG A 22 7.10 -7.40 -5.19
C ARG A 22 6.53 -6.03 -4.82
N ILE A 23 7.28 -4.97 -5.12
CA ILE A 23 6.78 -3.60 -5.02
C ILE A 23 6.12 -3.21 -6.34
N GLU A 24 4.86 -2.81 -6.29
CA GLU A 24 4.13 -2.23 -7.40
C GLU A 24 3.76 -0.78 -7.11
N GLU A 25 4.11 0.13 -8.01
CA GLU A 25 3.64 1.51 -7.95
C GLU A 25 2.23 1.61 -8.54
N ARG A 26 1.26 2.05 -7.73
CA ARG A 26 -0.15 2.22 -8.17
C ARG A 26 -0.66 3.62 -7.87
N LEU A 27 -1.58 4.10 -8.70
CA LEU A 27 -2.24 5.39 -8.53
C LEU A 27 -3.39 5.23 -7.51
N GLU A 28 -3.24 5.77 -6.29
CA GLU A 28 -4.28 5.76 -5.26
C GLU A 28 -5.06 7.08 -5.32
N ALA A 29 -6.39 7.00 -5.42
CA ALA A 29 -7.25 8.18 -5.37
C ALA A 29 -7.08 8.87 -4.00
N LYS A 30 -6.88 10.19 -3.99
CA LYS A 30 -6.91 10.93 -2.73
C LYS A 30 -8.35 10.93 -2.21
N PRO A 31 -8.58 10.69 -0.90
CA PRO A 31 -9.91 10.86 -0.34
C PRO A 31 -10.39 12.28 -0.64
N LEU A 32 -11.66 12.39 -1.00
CA LEU A 32 -12.28 13.68 -1.24
C LEU A 32 -12.22 14.48 0.07
N GLY A 33 -11.38 15.52 0.10
CA GLY A 33 -11.45 16.53 1.15
C GLY A 33 -12.63 17.48 0.90
N THR A 34 -12.78 18.50 1.74
CA THR A 34 -13.76 19.61 1.60
C THR A 34 -13.51 20.53 0.40
N PHE A 35 -12.71 20.11 -0.58
CA PHE A 35 -12.41 20.91 -1.76
C PHE A 35 -13.63 20.93 -2.69
N SER A 36 -14.41 21.99 -2.58
CA SER A 36 -15.49 22.29 -3.52
C SER A 36 -14.87 22.71 -4.86
N LEU A 37 -14.76 21.77 -5.80
CA LEU A 37 -14.43 22.09 -7.19
C LEU A 37 -15.74 22.43 -7.92
N ALA A 38 -16.25 23.64 -7.67
CA ALA A 38 -17.39 24.16 -8.43
C ALA A 38 -17.02 24.26 -9.92
N GLY A 39 -17.79 23.59 -10.78
CA GLY A 39 -17.79 23.80 -12.23
C GLY A 39 -16.69 23.11 -13.05
N ALA A 40 -15.88 22.21 -12.49
CA ALA A 40 -14.88 21.47 -13.24
C ALA A 40 -15.24 19.98 -13.37
N GLN A 41 -15.50 19.54 -14.61
CA GLN A 41 -15.60 18.14 -15.04
C GLN A 41 -14.62 17.21 -14.29
N MET A 42 -15.09 16.01 -13.89
CA MET A 42 -14.40 14.99 -13.07
C MET A 42 -12.87 15.05 -13.06
N LYS A 43 -12.28 15.95 -12.25
CA LYS A 43 -10.84 16.00 -12.04
C LYS A 43 -10.48 14.94 -11.02
N PHE A 44 -9.89 13.84 -11.48
CA PHE A 44 -9.30 12.83 -10.62
C PHE A 44 -8.01 13.40 -9.99
N SER A 45 -7.91 13.33 -8.66
CA SER A 45 -6.68 13.62 -7.92
C SER A 45 -6.21 12.33 -7.26
N GLY A 46 -5.00 11.90 -7.61
CA GLY A 46 -4.37 10.71 -7.05
C GLY A 46 -2.94 10.99 -6.61
N ARG A 47 -2.36 10.02 -5.90
CA ARG A 47 -0.92 9.96 -5.62
C ARG A 47 -0.39 8.61 -6.08
N MET A 48 0.84 8.58 -6.59
CA MET A 48 1.55 7.32 -6.75
C MET A 48 1.89 6.77 -5.36
N TRP A 49 1.61 5.48 -5.15
CA TRP A 49 1.82 4.82 -3.89
C TRP A 49 2.41 3.42 -4.11
N PRO A 50 3.45 3.03 -3.35
CA PRO A 50 4.00 1.69 -3.41
C PRO A 50 3.09 0.68 -2.70
N TYR A 51 2.80 -0.43 -3.37
CA TYR A 51 2.08 -1.58 -2.84
C TYR A 51 3.03 -2.78 -2.75
N ALA A 52 3.13 -3.39 -1.58
CA ALA A 52 3.80 -4.68 -1.43
C ALA A 52 2.81 -5.80 -1.81
N VAL A 53 3.04 -6.48 -2.92
CA VAL A 53 2.17 -7.53 -3.48
C VAL A 53 2.91 -8.87 -3.46
N CYS A 54 2.25 -9.92 -3.00
CA CYS A 54 2.81 -11.26 -3.02
C CYS A 54 2.79 -11.85 -4.44
N ASP A 55 3.92 -12.35 -4.92
CA ASP A 55 4.00 -12.97 -6.26
C ASP A 55 3.30 -14.33 -6.33
N ARG A 56 3.10 -15.02 -5.19
CA ARG A 56 2.37 -16.30 -5.15
C ARG A 56 0.85 -16.13 -5.12
N CYS A 57 0.34 -15.25 -4.26
CA CYS A 57 -1.12 -15.15 -4.01
C CYS A 57 -1.76 -13.86 -4.50
N GLY A 58 -0.97 -12.92 -5.04
CA GLY A 58 -1.45 -11.65 -5.60
C GLY A 58 -2.04 -10.67 -4.58
N ARG A 59 -2.04 -11.01 -3.28
CA ARG A 59 -2.59 -10.15 -2.23
C ARG A 59 -1.60 -9.06 -1.85
N GLU A 60 -2.16 -7.88 -1.57
CA GLU A 60 -1.43 -6.79 -0.96
C GLU A 60 -1.15 -7.06 0.53
N CYS A 61 0.08 -6.81 0.94
CA CYS A 61 0.53 -6.92 2.32
C CYS A 61 0.69 -5.51 2.91
N ARG A 62 -0.44 -4.87 3.24
CA ARG A 62 -0.47 -3.55 3.91
C ARG A 62 -0.75 -3.71 5.41
N GLY A 63 -0.09 -2.90 6.23
CA GLY A 63 -0.48 -2.69 7.63
C GLY A 63 -1.64 -1.68 7.70
N LYS A 64 -2.48 -1.77 8.74
CA LYS A 64 -3.41 -0.66 9.05
C LYS A 64 -2.58 0.42 9.76
N LEU A 65 -2.63 1.65 9.26
CA LEU A 65 -2.21 2.81 10.05
C LEU A 65 -3.24 2.94 11.18
N ALA A 66 -2.75 2.93 12.42
CA ALA A 66 -3.55 3.15 13.62
C ALA A 66 -4.14 4.56 13.64
#